data_AF-A0A7Y3BG13-F1
#
_entry.id   AF-A0A7Y3BG13-F1
#
_cell.length_a   1.000
_cell.length_b   1.000
_cell.length_c   1.000
_cell.angle_alpha   90.00
_cell.angle_beta   90.00
_cell.angle_gamma   90.00
#
_symmetry.space_group_name_H-M   'P 1'
#
loop_
_entity.id
_entity.type
_entity.pdbx_description
1 polymer ?
#
loop_
_entity_poly.entity_id
_entity_poly.type
_entity_poly.pdbx_seq_one_letter_code
_entity_poly.pdbx_strand_id
1 'polypeptide(L)'
;MKHLALLPLLLSACAATIQVGDPAPDPEPTIIGEGSDPGAAIVIYRTSEAGFLGNVATNPALFLDERSMGTCRIGAPLVIRLAAGDYVVGSITQGGQAREAVSVAEGQTVYVRCGTTASPSLTPPPFLDPVEASAGARQSGVDL
;
A
#
# COMPACT_ATOMS: atom_id res chain seq x y z
N MET A 1 -6.67 19.67 63.80
CA MET A 1 -6.00 19.39 62.51
C MET A 1 -5.88 17.87 62.40
N LYS A 2 -6.79 17.22 61.67
CA LYS A 2 -6.93 15.76 61.59
C LYS A 2 -6.29 15.26 60.30
N HIS A 3 -5.33 14.35 60.43
CA HIS A 3 -4.82 13.52 59.34
C HIS A 3 -5.90 12.53 58.91
N LEU A 4 -6.22 12.49 57.62
CA LEU A 4 -6.90 11.37 56.99
C LEU A 4 -6.14 11.03 55.71
N ALA A 5 -5.26 10.04 55.83
CA ALA A 5 -4.69 9.34 54.69
C ALA A 5 -5.73 8.30 54.22
N LEU A 6 -6.14 8.37 52.96
CA LEU A 6 -6.79 7.25 52.27
C LEU A 6 -6.29 7.20 50.83
N LEU A 7 -5.60 6.11 50.52
CA LEU A 7 -5.12 5.70 49.20
C LEU A 7 -6.26 5.70 48.16
N PRO A 8 -6.08 6.25 46.95
CA PRO A 8 -6.87 5.83 45.82
C PRO A 8 -6.26 4.57 45.21
N LEU A 9 -6.98 3.48 45.44
CA LEU A 9 -7.14 2.29 44.63
C LEU A 9 -6.46 2.31 43.24
N LEU A 10 -5.62 1.30 43.06
CA LEU A 10 -5.21 0.68 41.81
C LEU A 10 -6.39 0.59 40.81
N LEU A 11 -6.45 1.51 39.84
CA LEU A 11 -7.26 1.33 38.64
C LEU A 11 -6.39 0.66 37.58
N SER A 12 -6.52 -0.66 37.60
CA SER A 12 -6.13 -1.62 36.59
C SER A 12 -6.23 -1.04 35.19
N ALA A 13 -5.12 -1.14 34.45
CA ALA A 13 -5.06 -0.92 33.02
C ALA A 13 -6.01 -1.91 32.32
N CYS A 14 -7.23 -1.47 32.01
CA CYS A 14 -8.02 -2.11 30.97
C CYS A 14 -7.46 -1.65 29.62
N ALA A 15 -6.34 -2.27 29.22
CA ALA A 15 -6.02 -2.39 27.81
C ALA A 15 -7.18 -3.18 27.19
N ALA A 16 -8.15 -2.46 26.65
CA ALA A 16 -9.13 -3.04 25.76
C ALA A 16 -8.38 -3.47 24.49
N THR A 17 -7.82 -4.67 24.52
CA THR A 17 -7.57 -5.45 23.32
C THR A 17 -8.92 -5.70 22.68
N ILE A 18 -9.36 -4.77 21.84
CA ILE A 18 -10.35 -5.08 20.82
C ILE A 18 -9.65 -6.05 19.89
N GLN A 19 -9.78 -7.35 20.18
CA GLN A 19 -9.31 -8.41 19.31
C GLN A 19 -10.28 -8.48 18.13
N VAL A 20 -9.98 -7.69 17.10
CA VAL A 20 -10.67 -7.73 15.80
C VAL A 20 -10.14 -8.93 15.03
N GLY A 21 -10.68 -10.12 15.34
CA GLY A 21 -10.36 -11.36 14.64
C GLY A 21 -8.88 -11.73 14.64
N ASP A 22 -8.55 -12.85 14.00
CA ASP A 22 -7.17 -13.03 13.56
C ASP A 22 -6.85 -11.90 12.56
N PRO A 23 -5.65 -11.29 12.60
CA PRO A 23 -5.20 -10.45 11.52
C PRO A 23 -5.43 -11.23 10.22
N ALA A 24 -6.10 -10.62 9.24
CA ALA A 24 -6.19 -11.22 7.92
C ALA A 24 -4.77 -11.66 7.53
N PRO A 25 -4.57 -12.89 7.01
CA PRO A 25 -3.27 -13.29 6.52
C PRO A 25 -2.72 -12.17 5.65
N ASP A 26 -1.48 -11.75 5.88
CA ASP A 26 -0.83 -10.79 5.01
C ASP A 26 -1.08 -11.28 3.58
N PRO A 27 -1.75 -10.47 2.73
CA PRO A 27 -2.11 -10.91 1.40
C PRO A 27 -0.83 -11.28 0.68
N GLU A 28 -0.72 -12.56 0.34
CA GLU A 28 0.40 -13.08 -0.42
C GLU A 28 0.55 -12.22 -1.68
N PRO A 29 1.74 -11.65 -1.94
CA PRO A 29 1.94 -10.76 -3.06
C PRO A 29 1.56 -11.50 -4.35
N THR A 30 0.68 -10.91 -5.14
CA THR A 30 0.35 -11.48 -6.45
C THR A 30 1.57 -11.29 -7.34
N ILE A 31 2.31 -12.36 -7.61
CA ILE A 31 3.45 -12.36 -8.53
C ILE A 31 2.93 -12.49 -9.96
N ILE A 32 3.12 -11.47 -10.79
CA ILE A 32 2.76 -11.50 -12.21
C ILE A 32 4.02 -11.38 -13.06
N GLY A 33 4.30 -12.39 -13.90
CA GLY A 33 5.33 -12.37 -14.95
C GLY A 33 6.43 -13.43 -14.83
N GLU A 34 7.09 -13.73 -15.96
CA GLU A 34 8.27 -14.61 -16.06
C GLU A 34 9.55 -13.73 -16.10
N GLY A 35 9.97 -13.24 -14.94
CA GLY A 35 11.31 -12.65 -14.79
C GLY A 35 12.36 -13.75 -14.59
N SER A 36 13.60 -13.53 -15.07
CA SER A 36 14.76 -14.35 -14.67
C SER A 36 15.01 -14.27 -13.15
N ASP A 37 15.93 -15.05 -12.58
CA ASP A 37 16.29 -14.98 -11.16
C ASP A 37 17.79 -14.66 -11.01
N PRO A 38 18.20 -13.57 -10.31
CA PRO A 38 17.35 -12.56 -9.67
C PRO A 38 16.66 -11.66 -10.71
N GLY A 39 15.34 -11.64 -10.65
CA GLY A 39 14.50 -10.91 -11.61
C GLY A 39 14.31 -9.48 -11.21
N ALA A 40 14.27 -8.59 -12.19
CA ALA A 40 13.79 -7.24 -12.01
C ALA A 40 12.33 -7.27 -11.51
N ALA A 41 11.98 -6.33 -10.63
CA ALA A 41 10.65 -6.28 -10.04
C ALA A 41 10.10 -4.86 -9.89
N ILE A 42 8.77 -4.76 -9.96
CA ILE A 42 8.01 -3.56 -9.58
C ILE A 42 7.07 -3.94 -8.45
N VAL A 43 7.18 -3.26 -7.32
CA VAL A 43 6.28 -3.41 -6.17
C VAL A 43 5.33 -2.22 -6.12
N ILE A 44 4.05 -2.45 -6.33
CA ILE A 44 3.01 -1.43 -6.23
C ILE A 44 2.25 -1.64 -4.93
N TYR A 45 2.20 -0.63 -4.07
CA TYR A 45 1.59 -0.76 -2.74
C TYR A 45 0.78 0.47 -2.34
N ARG A 46 -0.17 0.27 -1.43
CA ARG A 46 -0.97 1.33 -0.85
C ARG A 46 -0.83 1.32 0.67
N THR A 47 -0.37 2.45 1.21
CA THR A 47 -0.34 2.68 2.66
C THR A 47 -1.75 2.88 3.20
N SER A 48 -1.95 2.62 4.49
CA SER A 48 -3.17 3.08 5.15
C SER A 48 -3.24 4.61 5.09
N GLU A 49 -4.26 5.13 4.44
CA GLU A 49 -4.53 6.57 4.40
C GLU A 49 -5.52 6.91 5.52
N ALA A 50 -5.18 7.89 6.36
CA ALA A 50 -6.17 8.57 7.17
C ALA A 50 -6.95 9.51 6.24
N GLY A 51 -8.14 9.10 5.79
CA GLY A 51 -8.91 9.83 4.78
C GLY A 51 -10.42 9.67 4.95
N PHE A 52 -11.17 10.49 4.21
CA PHE A 52 -12.63 10.40 4.14
C PHE A 52 -13.05 9.02 3.62
N LEU A 53 -14.22 8.50 4.04
CA LEU A 53 -14.67 7.13 3.74
C LEU A 53 -14.56 6.75 2.25
N GLY A 54 -14.81 7.70 1.35
CA GLY A 54 -14.67 7.52 -0.10
C GLY A 54 -13.26 7.16 -0.58
N ASN A 55 -12.22 7.68 0.07
CA ASN A 55 -10.82 7.37 -0.27
C ASN A 55 -10.50 5.93 0.13
N VAL A 56 -10.90 5.51 1.33
CA VAL A 56 -10.63 4.17 1.86
C VAL A 56 -11.41 3.10 1.09
N ALA A 57 -12.63 3.41 0.64
CA ALA A 57 -13.48 2.48 -0.09
C ALA A 57 -13.11 2.34 -1.58
N THR A 58 -12.45 3.34 -2.17
CA THR A 58 -12.06 3.32 -3.58
C THR A 58 -10.73 2.60 -3.75
N ASN A 59 -10.71 1.50 -4.53
CA ASN A 59 -9.50 0.79 -4.93
C ASN A 59 -9.23 1.04 -6.41
N PRO A 60 -8.25 1.90 -6.76
CA PRO A 60 -7.91 2.15 -8.17
C PRO A 60 -7.55 0.87 -8.92
N ALA A 61 -7.97 0.77 -10.19
CA ALA A 61 -7.54 -0.30 -11.08
C ALA A 61 -6.11 -0.05 -11.55
N LEU A 62 -5.25 -1.07 -11.52
CA LEU A 62 -3.83 -0.97 -11.86
C LEU A 62 -3.54 -1.62 -13.21
N PHE A 63 -2.64 -0.99 -13.96
CA PHE A 63 -2.20 -1.42 -15.28
C PHE A 63 -0.67 -1.35 -15.40
N LEU A 64 -0.10 -2.20 -16.25
CA LEU A 64 1.28 -2.13 -16.71
C LEU A 64 1.27 -2.20 -18.23
N ASP A 65 1.76 -1.16 -18.92
CA ASP A 65 1.72 -1.05 -20.38
C ASP A 65 0.34 -1.43 -20.97
N GLU A 66 -0.71 -0.83 -20.40
CA GLU A 66 -2.13 -1.04 -20.77
C GLU A 66 -2.72 -2.41 -20.39
N ARG A 67 -1.91 -3.36 -19.92
CA ARG A 67 -2.40 -4.65 -19.39
C ARG A 67 -2.90 -4.48 -17.96
N SER A 68 -4.10 -4.98 -17.68
CA SER A 68 -4.65 -5.01 -16.31
C SER A 68 -3.84 -5.94 -15.40
N MET A 69 -3.49 -5.44 -14.22
CA MET A 69 -2.67 -6.16 -13.23
C MET A 69 -3.42 -6.41 -11.91
N GLY A 70 -4.54 -5.73 -11.67
CA GLY A 70 -5.33 -5.86 -10.45
C GLY A 70 -5.81 -4.52 -9.93
N THR A 71 -5.83 -4.36 -8.61
CA THR A 71 -6.30 -3.13 -7.96
C THR A 71 -5.37 -2.71 -6.83
N CYS A 72 -5.22 -1.41 -6.64
CA CYS A 72 -4.47 -0.77 -5.57
C CYS A 72 -5.25 -0.84 -4.24
N ARG A 73 -4.96 -1.87 -3.42
CA ARG A 73 -5.66 -2.14 -2.16
C ARG A 73 -4.74 -1.90 -0.97
N ILE A 74 -5.31 -1.36 0.11
CA ILE A 74 -4.59 -1.13 1.37
C ILE A 74 -4.10 -2.47 1.93
N GLY A 75 -2.82 -2.53 2.30
CA GLY A 75 -2.21 -3.70 2.90
C GLY A 75 -2.00 -4.88 1.94
N ALA A 76 -2.32 -4.74 0.65
CA ALA A 76 -2.13 -5.79 -0.36
C ALA A 76 -1.18 -5.33 -1.46
N PRO A 77 0.15 -5.39 -1.24
CA PRO A 77 1.12 -5.05 -2.26
C PRO A 77 1.05 -6.02 -3.44
N LEU A 78 1.17 -5.46 -4.65
CA LEU A 78 1.27 -6.18 -5.90
C LEU A 78 2.76 -6.24 -6.30
N VAL A 79 3.27 -7.44 -6.56
CA VAL A 79 4.67 -7.64 -6.95
C VAL A 79 4.70 -8.14 -8.38
N ILE A 80 5.32 -7.39 -9.29
CA ILE A 80 5.40 -7.76 -10.70
C ILE A 80 6.86 -8.15 -10.94
N ARG A 81 7.11 -9.37 -11.45
CA ARG A 81 8.44 -9.80 -11.87
C ARG A 81 8.52 -9.67 -13.39
N LEU A 82 9.56 -9.03 -13.88
CA LEU A 82 9.70 -8.66 -15.28
C LEU A 82 11.17 -8.67 -15.71
N ALA A 83 11.41 -8.52 -17.00
CA ALA A 83 12.74 -8.24 -17.52
C ALA A 83 13.16 -6.80 -17.18
N ALA A 84 14.46 -6.52 -17.27
CA ALA A 84 14.91 -5.13 -17.23
C ALA A 84 14.36 -4.35 -18.42
N GLY A 85 13.97 -3.09 -18.20
CA GLY A 85 13.38 -2.25 -19.25
C GLY A 85 12.62 -1.06 -18.70
N ASP A 86 11.97 -0.35 -19.63
CA ASP A 86 11.10 0.79 -19.34
C ASP A 86 9.63 0.37 -19.44
N TYR A 87 8.85 0.76 -18.46
CA TYR A 87 7.45 0.39 -18.31
C TYR A 87 6.60 1.60 -17.90
N VAL A 88 5.30 1.54 -18.16
CA VAL A 88 4.33 2.52 -17.67
C VAL A 88 3.36 1.87 -16.71
N VAL A 89 3.42 2.27 -15.45
CA VAL A 89 2.41 1.92 -14.44
C VAL A 89 1.22 2.86 -14.59
N GLY A 90 0.02 2.29 -14.73
CA GLY A 90 -1.23 3.02 -14.84
C GLY A 90 -2.14 2.79 -13.64
N SER A 91 -2.93 3.80 -13.27
CA SER A 91 -3.94 3.72 -12.23
C SER A 91 -5.21 4.47 -12.65
N ILE A 92 -6.39 3.87 -12.49
CA ILE A 92 -7.67 4.44 -12.94
C ILE A 92 -8.72 4.35 -11.83
N THR A 93 -9.46 5.45 -11.62
CA THR A 93 -10.74 5.48 -10.91
C THR A 93 -11.80 6.16 -11.78
N GLN A 94 -13.04 6.25 -11.31
CA GLN A 94 -14.06 7.10 -11.95
C GLN A 94 -13.69 8.59 -11.94
N GLY A 95 -12.80 9.01 -11.04
CA GLY A 95 -12.33 10.39 -10.92
C GLY A 95 -11.20 10.77 -11.88
N GLY A 96 -10.62 9.80 -12.61
CA GLY A 96 -9.56 10.06 -13.59
C GLY A 96 -8.51 8.95 -13.66
N GLN A 97 -7.36 9.29 -14.22
CA GLN A 97 -6.24 8.38 -14.45
C GLN A 97 -4.91 9.01 -14.03
N ALA A 98 -4.00 8.17 -13.55
CA ALA A 98 -2.60 8.49 -13.30
C ALA A 98 -1.71 7.51 -14.10
N ARG A 99 -0.56 8.00 -14.57
CA ARG A 99 0.44 7.22 -15.30
C ARG A 99 1.81 7.60 -14.81
N GLU A 100 2.65 6.61 -14.56
CA GLU A 100 4.01 6.77 -14.07
C GLU A 100 4.97 5.92 -14.90
N ALA A 101 6.01 6.54 -15.44
CA ALA A 101 7.05 5.83 -16.18
C ALA A 101 8.10 5.30 -15.20
N VAL A 102 8.45 4.02 -15.30
CA VAL A 102 9.43 3.37 -14.43
C VAL A 102 10.45 2.61 -15.26
N SER A 103 11.73 2.83 -14.95
CA SER A 103 12.84 2.07 -15.53
C SER A 103 13.36 1.10 -14.48
N VAL A 104 13.48 -0.18 -14.85
CA VAL A 104 13.93 -1.23 -13.94
C VAL A 104 15.17 -1.89 -14.54
N ALA A 105 16.29 -1.86 -13.83
CA ALA A 105 17.49 -2.60 -14.20
C ALA A 105 17.43 -4.07 -13.76
N GLU A 106 18.34 -4.90 -14.27
CA GLU A 106 18.46 -6.30 -13.86
C GLU A 106 18.73 -6.41 -12.35
N GLY A 107 17.99 -7.29 -11.66
CA GLY A 107 18.05 -7.46 -10.21
C GLY A 107 17.57 -6.26 -9.39
N GLN A 108 17.02 -5.21 -10.02
CA GLN A 108 16.48 -4.04 -9.32
C GLN A 108 15.02 -4.25 -8.95
N THR A 109 14.66 -3.80 -7.76
CA THR A 109 13.27 -3.62 -7.35
C THR A 109 12.91 -2.13 -7.31
N VAL A 110 11.89 -1.73 -8.07
CA VAL A 110 11.30 -0.39 -8.03
C VAL A 110 10.02 -0.42 -7.22
N TYR A 111 9.80 0.60 -6.38
CA TYR A 111 8.62 0.71 -5.55
C TYR A 111 7.76 1.89 -6.02
N VAL A 112 6.46 1.65 -6.20
CA VAL A 112 5.48 2.67 -6.58
C VAL A 112 4.35 2.67 -5.56
N ARG A 113 4.17 3.80 -4.89
CA ARG A 113 3.02 4.01 -4.02
C ARG A 113 1.82 4.39 -4.87
N CYS A 114 0.70 3.70 -4.66
CA CYS A 114 -0.55 4.00 -5.30
C CYS A 114 -1.59 4.43 -4.26
N GLY A 115 -2.62 5.16 -4.69
CA GLY A 115 -3.71 5.55 -3.82
C GLY A 115 -4.70 6.48 -4.51
N THR A 116 -5.47 7.20 -3.71
CA THR A 116 -6.42 8.21 -4.20
C THR A 116 -6.16 9.54 -3.52
N THR A 117 -6.27 10.65 -4.24
CA THR A 117 -6.04 11.97 -3.65
C THR A 117 -7.06 12.24 -2.55
N ALA A 118 -6.62 12.84 -1.44
CA ALA A 118 -7.53 13.26 -0.38
C ALA A 118 -8.48 14.35 -0.88
N SER A 119 -9.73 13.97 -1.19
CA SER A 119 -10.77 14.86 -1.71
C SER A 119 -12.11 14.59 -1.03
N PRO A 120 -13.00 15.58 -0.85
CA PRO A 120 -14.38 15.36 -0.40
C PRO A 120 -15.26 14.69 -1.49
N SER A 121 -14.70 14.36 -2.65
CA SER A 121 -15.38 13.66 -3.73
C SER A 121 -15.69 12.20 -3.39
N LEU A 122 -16.84 11.70 -3.86
CA LEU A 122 -17.15 10.27 -3.87
C LEU A 122 -16.37 9.49 -4.93
N THR A 123 -15.72 10.20 -5.86
CA THR A 123 -14.89 9.64 -6.93
C THR A 123 -13.53 10.32 -6.92
N PRO A 124 -12.67 10.06 -5.92
CA PRO A 124 -11.37 10.69 -5.84
C PRO A 124 -10.47 10.21 -7.00
N PRO A 125 -9.68 11.10 -7.64
CA PRO A 125 -8.74 10.70 -8.68
C PRO A 125 -7.60 9.85 -8.09
N PRO A 126 -7.03 8.92 -8.87
CA PRO A 126 -5.89 8.12 -8.43
C PRO A 126 -4.60 8.94 -8.42
N PHE A 127 -3.62 8.47 -7.67
CA PHE A 127 -2.22 8.87 -7.85
C PHE A 127 -1.30 7.65 -7.92
N LEU A 128 -0.13 7.87 -8.51
CA LEU A 128 1.02 6.98 -8.50
C LEU A 128 2.24 7.83 -8.13
N ASP A 129 3.13 7.29 -7.32
CA ASP A 129 4.28 8.02 -6.79
C ASP A 129 5.46 7.04 -6.61
N PRO A 130 6.54 7.15 -7.40
CA PRO A 130 7.75 6.38 -7.17
C PRO A 130 8.33 6.65 -5.79
N VAL A 131 8.80 5.59 -5.12
CA VAL A 131 9.35 5.69 -3.77
C VAL A 131 10.75 5.11 -3.75
N GLU A 132 11.65 5.80 -3.06
CA GLU A 132 13.00 5.33 -2.75
C GLU A 132 12.98 3.91 -2.19
N ALA A 133 13.86 3.03 -2.67
CA ALA A 133 13.79 1.59 -2.42
C ALA A 133 13.72 1.23 -0.94
N SER A 134 14.57 1.85 -0.11
CA SER A 134 14.58 1.60 1.34
C SER A 134 13.31 2.04 2.06
N ALA A 135 12.62 3.08 1.54
CA ALA A 135 11.35 3.53 2.08
C ALA A 135 10.20 2.68 1.56
N GLY A 136 10.24 2.32 0.28
CA GLY A 136 9.29 1.42 -0.37
C GLY A 136 9.23 0.08 0.33
N ALA A 137 10.37 -0.60 0.52
CA ALA A 137 10.43 -1.90 1.18
C ALA A 137 9.84 -1.87 2.61
N ARG A 138 10.17 -0.84 3.39
CA ARG A 138 9.64 -0.66 4.74
C ARG A 138 8.14 -0.39 4.78
N GLN A 139 7.61 0.35 3.80
CA GLN A 139 6.20 0.73 3.77
C GLN A 139 5.31 -0.34 3.15
N SER A 140 5.82 -1.08 2.17
CA SER A 140 5.12 -2.17 1.50
C SER A 140 5.14 -3.46 2.30
N GLY A 141 6.14 -3.64 3.18
CA GLY A 141 6.40 -4.91 3.86
C GLY A 141 7.04 -5.96 2.96
N VAL A 142 7.50 -5.57 1.77
CA VAL A 142 8.10 -6.45 0.75
C VAL A 142 9.57 -6.10 0.58
N ASP A 143 10.44 -7.06 0.83
CA ASP A 143 11.89 -6.99 0.58
C ASP A 143 12.27 -8.16 -0.33
N LEU A 144 12.86 -7.88 -1.50
CA LEU A 144 13.11 -8.84 -2.59
C LEU A 144 14.58 -8.84 -3.00
#